data_AF-A0A3D3DFF4-F1
#
_entry.id   AF-A0A3D3DFF4-F1
#
_cell.length_a   1.000
_cell.length_b   1.000
_cell.length_c   1.000
_cell.angle_alpha   90.00
_cell.angle_beta   90.00
_cell.angle_gamma   90.00
#
_symmetry.space_group_name_H-M   'P 1'
#
loop_
_entity.id
_entity.type
_entity.pdbx_description
1 polymer ?
#
loop_
_entity_poly.entity_id
_entity_poly.type
_entity_poly.pdbx_seq_one_letter_code
_entity_poly.pdbx_strand_id
1 'polypeptide(L)'
;RKRQMELAAKMGIKDYPSPAGGCKLTEPAFSKRLRDLFFTQESFSIEEIELLKLGRHFRLSKDIKLIVGRNKEENEQLQNFFQEGDFLFKAKNLKGPVSLLKRGSKVNNELIDKSCRITARYCDRNEEENEKVNINYYSKSNGLVRTIKVKPLIEDELETLRIQG
;
A
#
# COMPACT_ATOMS: atom_id res chain seq x y z
N ARG A 1 23.30 32.49 5.06
CA ARG A 1 22.35 32.49 3.92
C ARG A 1 22.79 33.34 2.71
N LYS A 2 23.55 34.44 2.85
CA LYS A 2 24.03 35.25 1.70
C LYS A 2 25.11 34.56 0.82
N ARG A 3 26.05 33.84 1.43
CA ARG A 3 27.20 33.21 0.74
C ARG A 3 26.86 32.11 -0.28
N GLN A 4 25.77 31.38 -0.07
CA GLN A 4 25.40 30.24 -0.95
C GLN A 4 24.76 30.72 -2.26
N MET A 5 24.04 31.85 -2.23
CA MET A 5 23.43 32.44 -3.43
C MET A 5 24.46 33.10 -4.35
N GLU A 6 25.51 33.70 -3.79
CA GLU A 6 26.60 34.31 -4.58
C GLU A 6 27.41 33.28 -5.38
N LEU A 7 27.56 32.06 -4.86
CA LEU A 7 28.26 30.98 -5.56
C LEU A 7 27.43 30.43 -6.73
N ALA A 8 26.11 30.30 -6.56
CA ALA A 8 25.20 29.84 -7.60
C ALA A 8 25.13 30.82 -8.79
N ALA A 9 25.19 32.13 -8.52
CA ALA A 9 25.23 33.16 -9.55
C ALA A 9 26.53 33.13 -10.39
N LYS A 10 27.68 32.86 -9.75
CA LYS A 10 28.98 32.70 -10.45
C LYS A 10 29.04 31.45 -11.33
N MET A 11 28.20 30.44 -11.07
CA MET A 11 28.14 29.18 -11.83
C MET A 11 27.00 29.16 -12.87
N GLY A 12 26.28 30.27 -13.08
CA GLY A 12 25.24 30.38 -14.11
C GLY A 12 23.95 29.61 -13.81
N ILE A 13 23.73 29.18 -12.56
CA ILE A 13 22.56 28.39 -12.17
C ILE A 13 21.39 29.34 -11.93
N LYS A 14 20.49 29.46 -12.92
CA LYS A 14 19.30 30.33 -12.88
C LYS A 14 18.11 29.76 -12.11
N ASP A 15 18.07 28.44 -11.91
CA ASP A 15 17.02 27.77 -11.15
C ASP A 15 17.58 27.20 -9.85
N TYR A 16 17.47 27.97 -8.78
CA TYR A 16 17.62 27.47 -7.42
C TYR A 16 16.21 27.15 -6.89
N PRO A 17 15.74 25.89 -6.94
CA PRO A 17 14.44 25.54 -6.38
C PRO A 17 14.47 25.70 -4.86
N SER A 18 13.45 26.40 -4.33
CA SER A 18 13.23 26.62 -2.90
C SER A 18 13.17 25.30 -2.11
N PRO A 19 13.69 25.24 -0.87
CA PRO A 19 13.79 24.01 -0.09
C PRO A 19 12.46 23.67 0.60
N ALA A 20 11.42 23.37 -0.19
CA ALA A 20 10.12 22.90 0.27
C ALA A 20 9.72 21.55 -0.35
N GLY A 21 10.65 20.85 -0.99
CA GLY A 21 10.45 19.52 -1.56
C GLY A 21 11.60 18.61 -1.16
N GLY A 22 11.51 18.01 0.04
CA GLY A 22 12.43 16.96 0.44
C GLY A 22 12.40 15.84 -0.60
N CYS A 23 13.57 15.39 -1.04
CA CYS A 23 13.70 14.28 -1.98
C CYS A 23 13.03 13.03 -1.37
N LYS A 24 12.00 12.45 -2.00
CA LYS A 24 11.32 11.23 -1.50
C LYS A 24 12.27 10.02 -1.29
N LEU A 25 13.50 10.08 -1.82
CA LEU A 25 14.56 9.10 -1.56
C LEU A 25 15.17 9.19 -0.15
N THR A 26 14.90 10.25 0.62
CA THR A 26 15.37 10.38 2.02
C THR A 26 14.36 9.87 3.04
N GLU A 27 13.17 9.42 2.63
CA GLU A 27 12.23 8.75 3.53
C GLU A 27 12.68 7.29 3.77
N PRO A 28 13.06 6.91 5.00
CA PRO A 28 13.55 5.56 5.30
C PRO A 28 12.56 4.47 4.88
N ALA A 29 11.26 4.77 4.99
CA ALA A 29 10.17 3.91 4.56
C ALA A 29 10.16 3.62 3.06
N PHE A 30 10.40 4.63 2.23
CA PHE A 30 10.42 4.46 0.78
C PHE A 30 11.65 3.64 0.35
N SER A 31 12.82 3.91 0.93
CA SER A 31 14.04 3.16 0.66
C SER A 31 13.91 1.67 1.00
N LYS A 32 13.26 1.32 2.11
CA LYS A 32 13.01 -0.08 2.49
C LYS A 32 12.03 -0.77 1.55
N ARG A 33 10.94 -0.09 1.14
CA ARG A 33 9.98 -0.60 0.14
C ARG A 33 10.63 -0.83 -1.22
N LEU A 34 11.48 0.10 -1.63
CA LEU A 34 12.24 0.03 -2.88
C LEU A 34 13.22 -1.16 -2.83
N ARG A 35 13.96 -1.30 -1.73
CA ARG A 35 14.82 -2.46 -1.49
C ARG A 35 14.05 -3.78 -1.57
N ASP A 36 12.90 -3.86 -0.90
CA ASP A 36 12.02 -5.03 -0.96
C ASP A 36 11.55 -5.34 -2.39
N LEU A 37 11.24 -4.34 -3.21
CA LEU A 37 10.92 -4.52 -4.63
C LEU A 37 12.10 -5.12 -5.40
N PHE A 38 13.31 -4.55 -5.25
CA PHE A 38 14.53 -5.01 -5.92
C PHE A 38 14.91 -6.46 -5.58
N PHE A 39 14.66 -6.92 -4.35
CA PHE A 39 15.01 -8.29 -3.92
C PHE A 39 13.92 -9.33 -4.21
N THR A 40 12.69 -8.89 -4.51
CA THR A 40 11.57 -9.81 -4.73
C THR A 40 11.18 -9.94 -6.20
N GLN A 41 11.66 -9.05 -7.07
CA GLN A 41 11.32 -9.05 -8.48
C GLN A 41 12.54 -8.79 -9.35
N GLU A 42 12.71 -9.60 -10.40
CA GLU A 42 13.78 -9.41 -11.40
C GLU A 42 13.53 -8.21 -12.32
N SER A 43 12.25 -7.87 -12.55
CA SER A 43 11.81 -6.73 -13.35
C SER A 43 10.66 -6.01 -12.66
N PHE A 44 10.73 -4.68 -12.60
CA PHE A 44 9.66 -3.83 -12.09
C PHE A 44 9.36 -2.69 -13.06
N SER A 45 8.11 -2.25 -13.10
CA SER A 45 7.70 -1.11 -13.93
C SER A 45 7.76 0.22 -13.16
N ILE A 46 7.72 1.34 -13.88
CA ILE A 46 7.59 2.68 -13.27
C ILE A 46 6.31 2.75 -12.41
N GLU A 47 5.24 2.09 -12.85
CA GLU A 47 3.98 1.98 -12.12
C GLU A 47 4.16 1.29 -10.76
N GLU A 48 4.98 0.24 -10.67
CA GLU A 48 5.27 -0.44 -9.40
C GLU A 48 6.07 0.44 -8.44
N ILE A 49 6.95 1.31 -8.96
CA ILE A 49 7.68 2.29 -8.15
C ILE A 49 6.73 3.36 -7.62
N GLU A 50 5.83 3.88 -8.46
CA GLU A 50 4.81 4.84 -8.04
C GLU A 50 3.87 4.24 -6.98
N LEU A 51 3.51 2.97 -7.13
CA LEU A 51 2.71 2.23 -6.16
C LEU A 51 3.39 2.14 -4.77
N LEU A 52 4.72 2.16 -4.68
CA LEU A 52 5.44 2.16 -3.38
C LEU A 52 5.17 3.41 -2.54
N LYS A 53 4.71 4.50 -3.15
CA LYS A 53 4.38 5.76 -2.48
C LYS A 53 3.02 5.70 -1.79
N LEU A 54 2.18 4.72 -2.14
CA LEU A 54 0.79 4.63 -1.73
C LEU A 54 0.61 3.65 -0.59
N GLY A 55 -0.21 4.01 0.39
CA GLY A 55 -0.67 3.07 1.40
C GLY A 55 0.38 2.55 2.38
N ARG A 56 -0.06 1.54 3.12
CA ARG A 56 0.71 0.72 4.06
C ARG A 56 1.01 -0.61 3.39
N HIS A 57 2.27 -1.02 3.39
CA HIS A 57 2.72 -2.23 2.70
C HIS A 57 2.89 -3.38 3.68
N PHE A 58 2.31 -4.53 3.33
CA PHE A 58 2.41 -5.78 4.07
C PHE A 58 2.92 -6.89 3.15
N ARG A 59 3.93 -7.60 3.61
CA ARG A 59 4.51 -8.74 2.91
C ARG A 59 3.85 -10.01 3.45
N LEU A 60 2.96 -10.61 2.67
CA LEU A 60 2.20 -11.80 3.11
C LEU A 60 2.92 -13.11 2.76
N SER A 61 3.72 -13.10 1.69
CA SER A 61 4.65 -14.17 1.32
C SER A 61 5.78 -13.59 0.48
N LYS A 62 6.78 -14.41 0.09
CA LYS A 62 7.93 -14.00 -0.72
C LYS A 62 7.54 -13.12 -1.92
N ASP A 63 6.52 -13.53 -2.66
CA ASP A 63 6.11 -12.86 -3.91
C ASP A 63 4.81 -12.05 -3.78
N ILE A 64 4.15 -12.11 -2.63
CA ILE A 64 2.79 -11.57 -2.44
C ILE A 64 2.82 -10.40 -1.46
N LYS A 65 2.30 -9.26 -1.94
CA LYS A 65 2.28 -7.99 -1.22
C LYS A 65 0.87 -7.42 -1.20
N LEU A 66 0.44 -6.99 -0.01
CA LEU A 66 -0.81 -6.26 0.20
C LEU A 66 -0.50 -4.80 0.47
N ILE A 67 -1.24 -3.90 -0.15
CA ILE A 67 -1.13 -2.45 0.03
C ILE A 67 -2.48 -1.93 0.52
N VAL A 68 -2.50 -1.27 1.67
CA VAL A 68 -3.72 -0.73 2.29
C VAL A 68 -3.71 0.80 2.21
N GLY A 69 -4.70 1.39 1.55
CA GLY A 69 -4.79 2.85 1.43
C GLY A 69 -4.92 3.57 2.76
N ARG A 70 -4.32 4.75 2.88
CA ARG A 70 -4.36 5.57 4.11
C ARG A 70 -5.52 6.56 4.13
N ASN A 71 -5.98 6.98 2.97
CA ASN A 71 -7.02 7.99 2.80
C ASN A 71 -7.80 7.73 1.49
N LYS A 72 -8.82 8.57 1.22
CA LYS A 72 -9.68 8.42 0.04
C LYS A 72 -8.92 8.54 -1.28
N GLU A 73 -7.97 9.49 -1.38
CA GLU A 73 -7.18 9.72 -2.59
C GLU A 73 -6.31 8.50 -2.91
N GLU A 74 -5.62 7.92 -1.92
CA GLU A 74 -4.86 6.69 -2.11
C GLU A 74 -5.76 5.50 -2.45
N ASN A 75 -6.97 5.41 -1.88
CA ASN A 75 -7.91 4.36 -2.22
C ASN A 75 -8.35 4.43 -3.70
N GLU A 76 -8.52 5.64 -4.24
CA GLU A 76 -8.83 5.85 -5.66
C GLU A 76 -7.63 5.49 -6.54
N GLN A 77 -6.42 5.92 -6.16
CA GLN A 77 -5.20 5.57 -6.87
C GLN A 77 -4.95 4.04 -6.87
N LEU A 78 -5.14 3.36 -5.74
CA LEU A 78 -5.01 1.90 -5.65
C LEU A 78 -6.00 1.16 -6.57
N GLN A 79 -7.20 1.72 -6.79
CA GLN A 79 -8.15 1.16 -7.76
C GLN A 79 -7.67 1.34 -9.21
N ASN A 80 -6.92 2.41 -9.50
CA ASN A 80 -6.33 2.61 -10.84
C ASN A 80 -5.18 1.64 -11.10
N PHE A 81 -4.42 1.25 -10.06
CA PHE A 81 -3.38 0.21 -10.14
C PHE A 81 -3.92 -1.23 -10.16
N PHE A 82 -5.25 -1.41 -10.06
CA PHE A 82 -5.88 -2.73 -10.04
C PHE A 82 -5.93 -3.35 -11.43
N GLN A 83 -5.14 -4.40 -11.62
CA GLN A 83 -4.93 -5.09 -12.90
C GLN A 83 -5.41 -6.55 -12.85
N GLU A 84 -5.39 -7.23 -14.00
CA GLU A 84 -5.64 -8.67 -14.05
C GLU A 84 -4.64 -9.44 -13.20
N GLY A 85 -5.12 -10.51 -12.55
CA GLY A 85 -4.31 -11.30 -11.64
C GLY A 85 -4.12 -10.67 -10.26
N ASP A 86 -4.66 -9.48 -9.97
CA ASP A 86 -4.70 -8.90 -8.62
C ASP A 86 -6.03 -9.18 -7.91
N PHE A 87 -6.07 -8.92 -6.59
CA PHE A 87 -7.31 -8.84 -5.83
C PHE A 87 -7.46 -7.51 -5.10
N LEU A 88 -8.69 -7.03 -5.01
CA LEU A 88 -9.03 -5.81 -4.30
C LEU A 88 -9.99 -6.10 -3.16
N PHE A 89 -9.77 -5.50 -1.99
CA PHE A 89 -10.55 -5.75 -0.76
C PHE A 89 -11.20 -4.46 -0.28
N LYS A 90 -12.49 -4.53 0.07
CA LYS A 90 -13.30 -3.42 0.61
C LYS A 90 -14.26 -3.93 1.68
N ALA A 91 -14.50 -3.15 2.72
CA ALA A 91 -15.57 -3.45 3.66
C ALA A 91 -16.95 -3.31 2.98
N LYS A 92 -17.87 -4.23 3.28
CA LYS A 92 -19.21 -4.25 2.69
C LYS A 92 -20.13 -3.22 3.33
N ASN A 93 -20.10 -3.12 4.66
CA ASN A 93 -21.07 -2.35 5.45
C ASN A 93 -20.42 -1.24 6.31
N LEU A 94 -19.11 -1.01 6.15
CA LEU A 94 -18.36 -0.06 6.96
C LEU A 94 -17.53 0.86 6.09
N LYS A 95 -17.22 2.04 6.61
CA LYS A 95 -16.19 2.89 6.02
C LYS A 95 -14.84 2.27 6.33
N GLY A 96 -13.99 2.18 5.33
CA GLY A 96 -12.68 1.56 5.47
C GLY A 96 -11.82 1.76 4.23
N PRO A 97 -10.55 1.34 4.30
CA PRO A 97 -9.63 1.50 3.20
C PRO A 97 -9.93 0.52 2.07
N VAL A 98 -9.40 0.86 0.90
CA VAL A 98 -9.20 -0.10 -0.18
C VAL A 98 -7.87 -0.77 0.04
N SER A 99 -7.85 -2.10 -0.04
CA SER A 99 -6.58 -2.84 -0.05
C SER A 99 -6.39 -3.54 -1.39
N LEU A 100 -5.18 -3.46 -1.95
CA LEU A 100 -4.79 -4.08 -3.20
C LEU A 100 -3.73 -5.16 -2.94
N LEU A 101 -4.05 -6.40 -3.30
CA LEU A 101 -3.15 -7.54 -3.24
C LEU A 101 -2.58 -7.78 -4.64
N LYS A 102 -1.28 -7.53 -4.79
CA LYS A 102 -0.60 -7.75 -6.07
C LYS A 102 -0.28 -9.23 -6.25
N ARG A 103 -0.40 -9.71 -7.49
CA ARG A 103 -0.08 -11.10 -7.89
C ARG A 103 -0.99 -12.14 -7.20
N GLY A 104 -2.26 -11.78 -7.11
CA GLY A 104 -3.42 -12.59 -6.70
C GLY A 104 -3.53 -13.99 -7.32
N SER A 105 -3.07 -14.18 -8.56
CA SER A 105 -3.24 -15.45 -9.30
C SER A 105 -2.55 -16.66 -8.65
N LYS A 106 -1.58 -16.46 -7.74
CA LYS A 106 -0.90 -17.54 -6.99
C LYS A 106 -1.34 -17.63 -5.52
N VAL A 107 -2.43 -16.96 -5.14
CA VAL A 107 -2.84 -16.80 -3.73
C VAL A 107 -3.71 -17.98 -3.29
N ASN A 108 -3.43 -18.53 -2.11
CA ASN A 108 -4.26 -19.55 -1.45
C ASN A 108 -5.33 -18.90 -0.55
N ASN A 109 -6.30 -19.69 -0.06
CA ASN A 109 -7.37 -19.17 0.80
C ASN A 109 -6.85 -18.52 2.10
N GLU A 110 -5.71 -18.97 2.64
CA GLU A 110 -5.11 -18.43 3.86
C GLU A 110 -4.62 -16.98 3.67
N LEU A 111 -4.01 -16.68 2.52
CA LEU A 111 -3.54 -15.34 2.20
C LEU A 111 -4.70 -14.38 1.86
N ILE A 112 -5.79 -14.90 1.28
CA ILE A 112 -7.04 -14.14 1.12
C ILE A 112 -7.61 -13.79 2.50
N ASP A 113 -7.70 -14.76 3.41
CA ASP A 113 -8.18 -14.55 4.77
C ASP A 113 -7.32 -13.51 5.51
N LYS A 114 -5.99 -13.66 5.49
CA LYS A 114 -5.05 -12.68 6.05
C LYS A 114 -5.27 -11.28 5.48
N SER A 115 -5.46 -11.16 4.17
CA SER A 115 -5.72 -9.87 3.52
C SER A 115 -7.02 -9.24 4.03
N CYS A 116 -8.10 -10.02 4.13
CA CYS A 116 -9.35 -9.56 4.71
C CYS A 116 -9.18 -9.11 6.17
N ARG A 117 -8.45 -9.88 7.00
CA ARG A 117 -8.20 -9.55 8.42
C ARG A 117 -7.42 -8.24 8.57
N ILE A 118 -6.44 -7.99 7.70
CA ILE A 118 -5.68 -6.73 7.67
C ILE A 118 -6.59 -5.57 7.23
N THR A 119 -7.36 -5.72 6.16
CA THR A 119 -8.30 -4.67 5.73
C THR A 119 -9.31 -4.34 6.82
N ALA A 120 -9.85 -5.35 7.49
CA ALA A 120 -10.82 -5.19 8.57
C ALA A 120 -10.25 -4.42 9.77
N ARG A 121 -8.94 -4.55 10.05
CA ARG A 121 -8.24 -3.83 11.14
C ARG A 121 -8.25 -2.32 10.94
N TYR A 122 -8.18 -1.86 9.69
CA TYR A 122 -8.16 -0.45 9.34
C TYR A 122 -9.53 0.13 8.99
N CYS A 123 -10.61 -0.65 9.14
CA CYS A 123 -11.96 -0.13 8.99
C CYS A 123 -12.35 0.72 10.20
N ASP A 124 -13.20 1.71 9.97
CA ASP A 124 -13.83 2.50 11.01
C ASP A 124 -14.87 1.63 11.71
N ARG A 125 -14.61 1.24 12.96
CA ARG A 125 -15.40 0.27 13.72
C ARG A 125 -15.72 0.85 15.09
N ASN A 126 -16.97 0.70 15.52
CA ASN A 126 -17.37 0.98 16.89
C ASN A 126 -17.00 -0.19 17.82
N GLU A 127 -16.87 0.08 19.13
CA GLU A 127 -16.47 -0.94 20.11
C GLU A 127 -17.43 -2.14 20.16
N GLU A 128 -18.70 -1.94 19.83
CA GLU A 128 -19.75 -2.97 19.73
C GLU A 128 -19.67 -3.81 18.44
N GLU A 129 -19.08 -3.26 17.37
CA GLU A 129 -18.90 -3.95 16.07
C GLU A 129 -17.56 -4.72 15.99
N ASN A 130 -16.85 -4.81 17.12
CA ASN A 130 -15.48 -5.28 17.16
C ASN A 130 -15.27 -6.76 16.82
N GLU A 131 -16.32 -7.58 16.79
CA GLU A 131 -16.13 -9.02 16.62
C GLU A 131 -15.73 -9.40 15.20
N LYS A 132 -16.50 -9.02 14.18
CA LYS A 132 -16.26 -9.48 12.80
C LYS A 132 -16.76 -8.48 11.75
N VAL A 133 -15.93 -8.24 10.74
CA VAL A 133 -16.25 -7.36 9.60
C VAL A 133 -16.48 -8.21 8.34
N ASN A 134 -17.47 -7.81 7.54
CA ASN A 134 -17.70 -8.37 6.21
C ASN A 134 -16.82 -7.65 5.19
N ILE A 135 -15.85 -8.36 4.62
CA ILE A 135 -14.95 -7.88 3.58
C ILE A 135 -15.33 -8.52 2.25
N ASN A 136 -15.60 -7.70 1.25
CA ASN A 136 -15.73 -8.12 -0.14
C ASN A 136 -14.34 -8.16 -0.77
N TYR A 137 -14.03 -9.22 -1.50
CA TYR A 137 -12.87 -9.25 -2.38
C TYR A 137 -13.28 -9.42 -3.85
N TYR A 138 -12.57 -8.67 -4.70
CA TYR A 138 -12.88 -8.49 -6.11
C TYR A 138 -11.69 -8.92 -6.96
N SER A 139 -11.97 -9.52 -8.11
CA SER A 139 -11.01 -9.79 -9.19
C SER A 139 -11.34 -8.90 -10.38
N LYS A 140 -10.35 -8.55 -11.19
CA LYS A 140 -10.60 -7.70 -12.37
C LYS A 140 -11.50 -8.40 -13.39
N SER A 141 -11.33 -9.71 -13.55
CA SER A 141 -12.03 -10.54 -14.54
C SER A 141 -13.47 -10.83 -14.16
N ASN A 142 -13.75 -11.16 -12.88
CA ASN A 142 -15.06 -11.64 -12.44
C ASN A 142 -15.83 -10.64 -11.55
N GLY A 143 -15.25 -9.46 -11.28
CA GLY A 143 -15.85 -8.50 -10.35
C GLY A 143 -15.84 -9.03 -8.91
N LEU A 144 -16.97 -8.96 -8.22
CA LEU A 144 -17.09 -9.45 -6.83
C LEU A 144 -16.94 -10.97 -6.80
N VAL A 145 -15.90 -11.47 -6.15
CA VAL A 145 -15.67 -12.91 -6.04
C VAL A 145 -16.43 -13.49 -4.86
N ARG A 146 -16.25 -12.91 -3.66
CA ARG A 146 -16.95 -13.35 -2.44
C ARG A 146 -16.84 -12.33 -1.31
N THR A 147 -17.78 -12.44 -0.36
CA THR A 147 -17.73 -11.76 0.94
C THR A 147 -17.25 -12.74 2.02
N ILE A 148 -16.27 -12.32 2.83
CA ILE A 148 -15.74 -13.09 3.96
C ILE A 148 -15.97 -12.31 5.25
N LYS A 149 -16.47 -12.99 6.28
CA LYS A 149 -16.68 -12.43 7.62
C LYS A 149 -15.48 -12.77 8.51
N VAL A 150 -14.65 -11.78 8.83
CA VAL A 150 -13.35 -12.00 9.51
C VAL A 150 -13.22 -11.17 10.78
N LYS A 151 -12.45 -11.68 11.76
CA LYS A 151 -11.96 -10.88 12.88
C LYS A 151 -10.73 -10.09 12.43
N PRO A 152 -10.58 -8.80 12.78
CA PRO A 152 -9.36 -8.07 12.46
C PRO A 152 -8.08 -8.73 12.95
N LEU A 153 -7.01 -8.52 12.19
CA LEU A 153 -5.69 -8.99 12.57
C LEU A 153 -5.24 -8.28 13.87
N ILE A 154 -4.63 -9.02 14.80
CA ILE A 154 -4.07 -8.44 16.02
C ILE A 154 -2.79 -7.67 15.69
N GLU A 155 -2.43 -6.70 16.54
CA GLU A 155 -1.32 -5.77 16.28
C GLU A 155 0.02 -6.48 16.12
N ASP A 156 0.31 -7.47 16.98
CA ASP A 156 1.58 -8.21 16.95
C ASP A 156 1.77 -8.95 15.62
N GLU A 157 0.72 -9.63 15.13
CA GLU A 157 0.75 -10.29 13.82
C GLU A 157 0.87 -9.26 12.68
N LEU A 158 0.20 -8.12 12.79
CA LEU A 158 0.23 -7.06 11.79
C LEU A 158 1.62 -6.47 11.61
N GLU A 159 2.33 -6.18 12.70
CA GLU A 159 3.67 -5.57 12.67
C GLU A 159 4.73 -6.52 12.10
N THR A 160 4.60 -7.84 12.32
CA THR A 160 5.51 -8.83 11.70
C THR A 160 5.41 -8.87 10.17
N LEU A 161 4.24 -8.55 9.61
CA LEU A 161 4.00 -8.54 8.17
C LEU A 161 4.30 -7.17 7.55
N ARG A 162 4.37 -6.12 8.38
CA ARG A 162 4.53 -4.76 7.91
C ARG A 162 5.93 -4.58 7.35
N ILE A 163 6.01 -4.08 6.12
CA ILE A 163 7.29 -3.64 5.55
C ILE A 163 7.59 -2.30 6.24
N GLN A 164 8.22 -2.40 7.42
CA GLN A 164 8.49 -1.27 8.30
C GLN A 164 9.23 -0.18 7.52
N GLY A 165 8.79 1.05 7.73
CA GLY A 165 9.59 2.24 7.49
C GLY A 165 10.31 2.63 8.74
#